data_AF-A0A8S9U683-F1
#
_entry.id   AF-A0A8S9U683-F1
#
_cell.length_a   1.000
_cell.length_b   1.000
_cell.length_c   1.000
_cell.angle_alpha   90.00
_cell.angle_beta   90.00
_cell.angle_gamma   90.00
#
_symmetry.space_group_name_H-M   'P 1'
#
loop_
_entity.id
_entity.type
_entity.pdbx_description
1 polymer ?
#
loop_
_entity_poly.entity_id
_entity_poly.type
_entity_poly.pdbx_seq_one_letter_code
_entity_poly.pdbx_strand_id
1 'polypeptide(L)'
;MRCLSACIASLAPKLRTKTLKTADEWEKFLNNTTYALRAAYHSMTNTSPAQQAFGRNMFFDIKHETDWVEERRRKADQIKINNERENSKRVSWDYTPGDKFYSVATLVSKGRHCRFSTAPTRS
;
A
#
# COMPACT_ATOMS: atom_id res chain seq x y z
N MET A 1 -9.98 7.79 0.07
CA MET A 1 -9.82 8.15 -1.36
C MET A 1 -9.31 6.91 -2.08
N ARG A 2 -9.71 6.65 -3.33
CA ARG A 2 -9.26 5.46 -4.05
C ARG A 2 -7.81 5.68 -4.50
N CYS A 3 -6.84 5.08 -3.79
CA CYS A 3 -5.41 5.12 -4.13
C CYS A 3 -5.04 4.28 -5.37
N LEU A 4 -6.02 3.86 -6.16
CA LEU A 4 -5.76 3.00 -7.30
C LEU A 4 -5.30 3.85 -8.48
N SER A 5 -4.04 3.66 -8.85
CA SER A 5 -3.54 3.92 -10.20
C SER A 5 -4.62 3.63 -11.24
N ALA A 6 -4.97 4.62 -12.08
CA ALA A 6 -5.97 4.45 -13.13
C ALA A 6 -5.67 3.25 -14.05
N CYS A 7 -4.39 2.92 -14.26
CA CYS A 7 -3.97 1.75 -15.03
C CYS A 7 -4.33 0.43 -14.33
N ILE A 8 -3.98 0.27 -13.05
CA ILE A 8 -4.27 -0.96 -12.28
C ILE A 8 -5.79 -1.17 -12.19
N ALA A 9 -6.56 -0.08 -11.97
CA ALA A 9 -8.01 -0.13 -11.93
C ALA A 9 -8.63 -0.60 -13.27
N SER A 10 -8.00 -0.29 -14.41
CA SER A 10 -8.46 -0.73 -15.73
C SER A 10 -8.09 -2.17 -16.08
N LEU A 11 -7.07 -2.73 -15.41
CA LEU A 11 -6.54 -4.09 -15.65
C LEU A 11 -7.28 -5.14 -14.83
N ALA A 12 -7.63 -4.82 -13.57
CA ALA A 12 -8.29 -5.75 -12.65
C ALA A 12 -9.60 -6.36 -13.20
N PRO A 13 -10.50 -5.63 -13.89
CA PRO A 13 -11.68 -6.24 -14.51
C PRO A 13 -11.31 -7.16 -15.67
N LYS A 14 -10.32 -6.77 -16.50
CA LYS A 14 -9.86 -7.55 -17.65
C LYS A 14 -9.22 -8.87 -17.23
N LEU A 15 -8.56 -8.90 -16.06
CA LEU A 15 -8.03 -10.13 -15.46
C LEU A 15 -9.12 -11.12 -15.03
N ARG A 16 -10.30 -10.63 -14.64
CA ARG A 16 -11.38 -11.47 -14.11
C ARG A 16 -12.32 -12.01 -15.19
N THR A 17 -12.49 -11.28 -16.29
CA THR A 17 -13.53 -11.59 -17.29
C THR A 17 -13.01 -12.24 -18.57
N LYS A 18 -11.70 -12.17 -18.82
CA LYS A 18 -11.12 -12.64 -20.08
C LYS A 18 -11.00 -14.16 -20.09
N THR A 19 -11.62 -14.80 -21.09
CA THR A 19 -11.51 -16.24 -21.32
C THR A 19 -10.28 -16.53 -22.17
N LEU A 20 -9.41 -17.42 -21.68
CA LEU A 20 -8.15 -17.80 -22.33
C LEU A 20 -8.18 -19.33 -22.53
N LYS A 21 -8.08 -19.79 -23.77
CA LYS A 21 -8.23 -21.21 -24.14
C LYS A 21 -6.92 -21.85 -24.53
N THR A 22 -6.04 -21.09 -25.18
CA THR A 22 -4.80 -21.61 -25.77
C THR A 22 -3.58 -21.18 -24.96
N ALA A 23 -2.51 -21.98 -24.93
CA ALA A 23 -1.27 -21.65 -24.22
C ALA A 23 -0.63 -20.33 -24.69
N ASP A 24 -0.62 -20.06 -26.01
CA ASP A 24 -0.13 -18.81 -26.60
C ASP A 24 -0.93 -17.57 -26.14
N GLU A 25 -2.25 -17.71 -25.94
CA GLU A 25 -3.08 -16.62 -25.40
C GLU A 25 -2.72 -16.30 -23.95
N TRP A 26 -2.44 -17.33 -23.14
CA TRP A 26 -1.98 -17.16 -21.77
C TRP A 26 -0.63 -16.45 -21.71
N GLU A 27 0.33 -16.86 -22.54
CA GLU A 27 1.65 -16.24 -22.60
C GLU A 27 1.55 -14.75 -22.96
N LYS A 28 0.83 -14.41 -24.04
CA LYS A 28 0.61 -13.03 -24.45
C LYS A 28 -0.11 -12.22 -23.37
N PHE A 29 -1.12 -12.82 -22.73
CA PHE A 29 -1.88 -12.15 -21.68
C PHE A 29 -1.01 -11.85 -20.46
N LEU A 30 -0.23 -12.81 -19.99
CA LEU A 30 0.66 -12.62 -18.84
C LEU A 30 1.77 -11.61 -19.14
N ASN A 31 2.37 -11.66 -20.33
CA ASN A 31 3.37 -10.70 -20.76
C ASN A 31 2.81 -9.27 -20.76
N ASN A 32 1.64 -9.07 -21.37
CA ASN A 32 0.97 -7.76 -21.42
C ASN A 32 0.56 -7.28 -20.02
N THR A 33 0.04 -8.17 -19.18
CA THR A 33 -0.38 -7.85 -17.81
C THR A 33 0.83 -7.42 -16.97
N THR A 34 1.94 -8.14 -17.10
CA THR A 34 3.15 -7.84 -16.33
C THR A 34 3.78 -6.53 -16.78
N TYR A 35 3.78 -6.24 -18.09
CA TYR A 35 4.19 -4.94 -18.62
C TYR A 35 3.32 -3.80 -18.07
N ALA A 36 1.99 -3.96 -18.12
CA ALA A 36 1.04 -2.98 -17.62
C ALA A 36 1.22 -2.70 -16.13
N LEU A 37 1.44 -3.73 -15.30
CA LEU A 37 1.66 -3.57 -13.86
C LEU A 37 2.93 -2.78 -13.56
N ARG A 38 4.02 -3.04 -14.29
CA ARG A 38 5.31 -2.34 -14.13
C ARG A 38 5.24 -0.88 -14.58
N ALA A 39 4.48 -0.60 -15.63
CA ALA A 39 4.31 0.73 -16.20
C ALA A 39 3.22 1.57 -15.50
N ALA A 40 2.39 0.96 -14.66
CA ALA A 40 1.29 1.65 -13.98
C ALA A 40 1.79 2.70 -12.98
N TYR A 41 1.27 3.92 -13.09
CA TYR A 41 1.60 5.03 -12.20
C TYR A 41 0.80 4.96 -10.90
N HIS A 42 1.46 4.85 -9.75
CA HIS A 42 0.77 4.70 -8.47
C HIS A 42 0.70 6.03 -7.69
N SER A 43 -0.49 6.38 -7.21
CA SER A 43 -0.74 7.72 -6.64
C SER A 43 -0.14 7.95 -5.26
N MET A 44 0.07 6.91 -4.44
CA MET A 44 0.74 7.11 -3.14
C MET A 44 2.24 7.34 -3.29
N THR A 45 2.85 6.79 -4.35
CA THR A 45 4.29 6.86 -4.60
C THR A 45 4.67 7.87 -5.67
N ASN A 46 3.70 8.37 -6.44
CA ASN A 46 3.87 9.27 -7.59
C ASN A 46 4.90 8.77 -8.62
N THR A 47 5.01 7.46 -8.76
CA THR A 47 6.02 6.78 -9.58
C THR A 47 5.48 5.43 -10.04
N SER A 48 6.00 4.91 -11.15
CA SER A 48 5.73 3.52 -11.55
C SER A 48 6.69 2.55 -10.84
N PRO A 49 6.30 1.28 -10.60
CA PRO A 49 7.19 0.29 -10.01
C PRO A 49 8.50 0.10 -10.79
N ALA A 50 8.45 0.15 -12.12
CA ALA A 50 9.65 0.07 -12.94
C ALA A 50 10.57 1.30 -12.79
N GLN A 51 9.99 2.49 -12.65
CA GLN A 51 10.76 3.70 -12.37
C GLN A 51 11.49 3.60 -11.03
N GLN A 52 10.84 3.09 -9.97
CA GLN A 52 11.49 2.89 -8.68
C GLN A 52 12.60 1.84 -8.71
N ALA A 53 12.38 0.73 -9.42
CA ALA A 53 13.33 -0.38 -9.46
C ALA A 53 14.53 -0.12 -10.38
N PHE A 54 14.30 0.51 -11.53
CA PHE A 54 15.31 0.64 -12.60
C PHE A 54 15.75 2.08 -12.87
N GLY A 55 15.16 3.08 -12.22
CA GLY A 55 15.52 4.49 -12.41
C GLY A 55 15.19 5.05 -13.80
N ARG A 56 14.29 4.39 -14.55
CA ARG A 56 13.87 4.81 -15.90
C ARG A 56 12.41 4.47 -16.17
N ASN A 57 11.76 5.25 -17.03
CA ASN A 57 10.39 4.97 -17.44
C ASN A 57 10.33 3.81 -18.45
N MET A 58 9.22 3.06 -18.46
CA MET A 58 8.99 1.96 -19.39
C MET A 58 8.59 2.44 -20.79
N PHE A 59 7.91 3.59 -20.90
CA PHE A 59 7.42 4.11 -22.18
C PHE A 59 8.41 5.01 -22.90
N PHE A 60 9.18 5.78 -22.13
CA PHE A 60 10.10 6.79 -22.66
C PHE A 60 11.46 6.60 -22.00
N ASP A 61 12.53 6.86 -22.74
CA ASP A 61 13.89 6.85 -22.21
C ASP A 61 14.17 8.12 -21.41
N ILE A 62 13.46 8.26 -20.29
CA ILE A 62 13.57 9.37 -19.37
C ILE A 62 14.12 8.82 -18.06
N LYS A 63 15.25 9.38 -17.64
CA LYS A 63 15.84 9.10 -16.32
C LYS A 63 14.86 9.53 -15.24
N HIS A 64 14.67 8.65 -14.25
CA HIS A 64 13.85 8.90 -13.08
C HIS A 64 14.70 8.75 -11.82
N GLU A 65 14.72 9.78 -10.99
CA GLU A 65 15.31 9.73 -9.66
C GLU A 65 14.18 9.74 -8.63
N THR A 66 14.15 8.72 -7.78
CA THR A 66 13.13 8.58 -6.75
C THR A 66 13.59 9.26 -5.46
N ASP A 67 12.84 10.26 -5.01
CA ASP A 67 13.00 10.81 -3.66
C ASP A 67 12.32 9.88 -2.63
N TRP A 68 13.13 9.04 -2.01
CA TRP A 68 12.69 8.08 -1.00
C TRP A 68 12.18 8.72 0.29
N VAL A 69 12.67 9.92 0.63
CA VAL A 69 12.27 10.63 1.86
C VAL A 69 10.84 11.11 1.70
N GLU A 70 10.57 11.75 0.58
CA GLU A 70 9.25 12.26 0.26
C GLU A 70 8.25 11.11 -0.01
N GLU A 71 8.67 10.03 -0.68
CA GLU A 71 7.82 8.83 -0.83
C GLU A 71 7.44 8.23 0.54
N ARG A 72 8.40 8.13 1.46
CA ARG A 72 8.15 7.63 2.82
C ARG A 72 7.18 8.55 3.57
N ARG A 73 7.36 9.87 3.45
CA ARG A 73 6.49 10.87 4.09
C ARG A 73 5.04 10.71 3.62
N ARG A 74 4.80 10.69 2.30
CA ARG A 74 3.45 10.52 1.74
C ARG A 74 2.80 9.21 2.17
N LYS A 75 3.56 8.11 2.21
CA LYS A 75 3.06 6.82 2.72
C LYS A 75 2.65 6.94 4.19
N ALA A 76 3.47 7.56 5.04
CA ALA A 76 3.15 7.75 6.45
C ALA A 76 1.89 8.61 6.65
N ASP A 77 1.77 9.70 5.89
CA ASP A 77 0.59 10.59 5.94
C ASP A 77 -0.67 9.84 5.50
N GLN A 78 -0.59 9.06 4.43
CA GLN A 78 -1.74 8.29 3.93
C GLN A 78 -2.15 7.17 4.89
N ILE A 79 -1.18 6.52 5.55
CA ILE A 79 -1.43 5.53 6.61
C ILE A 79 -2.13 6.21 7.79
N LYS A 80 -1.67 7.39 8.22
CA LYS A 80 -2.30 8.14 9.32
C LYS A 80 -3.76 8.47 9.01
N ILE A 81 -4.03 9.00 7.82
CA ILE A 81 -5.40 9.32 7.37
C ILE A 81 -6.28 8.05 7.34
N ASN A 82 -5.74 6.93 6.88
CA ASN A 82 -6.49 5.68 6.84
C ASN A 82 -6.77 5.13 8.24
N ASN A 83 -5.77 5.18 9.13
CA ASN A 83 -5.91 4.76 10.52
C ASN A 83 -6.94 5.62 11.26
N GLU A 84 -6.94 6.93 11.08
CA GLU A 84 -7.95 7.83 11.67
C GLU A 84 -9.37 7.48 11.19
N ARG A 85 -9.52 7.20 9.89
CA ARG A 85 -10.80 6.79 9.29
C ARG A 85 -11.26 5.40 9.75
N GLU A 86 -10.35 4.46 9.94
CA GLU A 86 -10.69 3.12 10.44
C GLU A 86 -11.00 3.17 11.94
N ASN A 87 -10.20 3.91 12.71
CA ASN A 87 -10.41 4.10 14.14
C ASN A 87 -11.67 4.91 14.47
N SER A 88 -12.15 5.79 13.59
CA SER A 88 -13.42 6.49 13.82
C SER A 88 -14.62 5.55 13.84
N LYS A 89 -14.49 4.32 13.33
CA LYS A 89 -15.51 3.27 13.38
C LYS A 89 -15.33 2.35 14.58
N ARG A 90 -14.30 2.57 15.41
CA ARG A 90 -14.01 1.71 16.55
C ARG A 90 -15.10 1.88 17.60
N VAL A 91 -15.67 0.76 18.04
CA VAL A 91 -16.56 0.72 19.21
C VAL A 91 -15.73 0.98 20.46
N SER A 92 -16.17 1.90 21.32
CA SER A 92 -15.54 2.15 22.61
C SER A 92 -15.60 0.88 23.46
N TRP A 93 -14.45 0.35 23.84
CA TRP A 93 -14.33 -0.81 24.72
C TRP A 93 -13.25 -0.53 25.76
N ASP A 94 -13.63 -0.66 27.03
CA ASP A 94 -12.72 -0.57 28.15
C ASP A 94 -12.14 -1.96 28.42
N TYR A 95 -10.86 -2.14 28.11
CA TYR A 95 -10.19 -3.43 28.31
C TYR A 95 -9.91 -3.66 29.79
N THR A 96 -10.23 -4.87 30.26
CA THR A 96 -9.90 -5.33 31.61
C THR A 96 -8.61 -6.15 31.61
N PRO A 97 -7.82 -6.14 32.71
CA PRO A 97 -6.63 -6.98 32.81
C PRO A 97 -6.97 -8.47 32.62
N GLY A 98 -6.40 -9.11 31.59
CA GLY A 98 -6.71 -10.49 31.18
C GLY A 98 -7.34 -10.59 29.78
N ASP A 99 -7.87 -9.49 29.26
CA ASP A 99 -8.40 -9.43 27.91
C ASP A 99 -7.30 -9.51 26.84
N LYS A 100 -7.56 -10.30 25.80
CA LYS A 100 -6.67 -10.40 24.63
C LYS A 100 -7.09 -9.37 23.59
N PHE A 101 -6.15 -8.53 23.18
CA PHE A 101 -6.32 -7.62 22.06
C PHE A 101 -5.21 -7.80 21.03
N TYR A 102 -5.55 -7.58 19.76
CA TYR A 102 -4.56 -7.54 18.69
C TYR A 102 -3.95 -6.13 18.68
N SER A 103 -2.65 -6.04 18.99
CA SER A 103 -1.88 -4.85 18.70
C SER A 103 -1.36 -4.95 17.27
N VAL A 104 -1.50 -3.87 16.49
CA VAL A 104 -0.85 -3.78 15.19
C VAL A 104 0.64 -3.62 15.47
N ALA A 105 1.43 -4.64 15.15
CA ALA A 105 2.89 -4.60 15.27
C ALA A 105 3.44 -3.57 14.27
N THR A 106 3.51 -2.32 14.69
CA THR A 106 4.26 -1.31 13.95
C THR A 106 5.73 -1.69 14.12
N LEU A 107 6.48 -1.79 13.02
CA LEU A 107 7.94 -1.90 13.02
C LEU A 107 8.56 -0.60 13.57
N VAL A 108 8.28 -0.28 14.83
CA VAL A 108 9.13 0.58 15.63
C VAL A 108 10.24 -0.35 16.09
N SER A 109 11.46 -0.05 15.64
CA SER A 109 12.70 -0.69 16.06
C SER A 109 12.60 -1.23 17.50
N LYS A 110 12.75 -2.56 17.65
CA LYS A 110 13.00 -3.21 18.94
C LYS A 110 13.99 -2.34 19.72
N GLY A 111 13.55 -1.75 20.83
CA GLY A 111 14.46 -0.91 21.62
C GLY A 111 13.88 0.05 22.65
N ARG A 112 12.55 0.16 22.83
CA ARG A 112 12.01 0.90 23.99
C ARG A 112 10.94 0.07 24.66
N HIS A 113 11.21 -0.28 25.92
CA HIS A 113 10.22 -0.81 26.86
C HIS A 113 8.89 -0.09 26.65
N CYS A 114 7.81 -0.84 26.39
CA CYS A 114 6.47 -0.32 26.54
C CYS A 114 6.29 -0.03 28.04
N ARG A 115 6.61 1.19 28.50
CA ARG A 115 6.03 1.67 29.75
C ARG A 115 4.54 1.80 29.49
N PHE A 116 3.78 0.91 30.12
CA PHE A 116 2.36 1.13 30.34
C PHE A 116 2.26 2.49 31.04
N SER A 117 1.94 3.54 30.28
CA SER A 117 1.46 4.78 30.86
C SER A 117 0.09 4.42 31.44
N THR A 118 0.06 4.09 32.73
CA THR A 118 -1.19 4.08 33.49
C THR A 118 -1.78 5.48 33.34
N ALA A 119 -2.83 5.61 32.52
CA ALA A 119 -3.65 6.80 32.54
C ALA A 119 -4.15 6.96 33.99
N PRO A 120 -4.14 8.18 34.56
CA PRO A 120 -4.66 8.38 35.90
C PRO A 120 -6.13 7.97 35.89
N THR A 121 -6.48 7.01 36.73
CA THR A 121 -7.87 6.70 37.08
C THR A 121 -8.51 8.00 37.53
N ARG A 122 -9.43 8.53 36.73
CA ARG A 122 -10.22 9.69 37.11
C ARG A 122 -11.13 9.25 38.27
N SER A 123 -10.91 9.89 39.43
CA SER A 123 -11.77 9.83 40.61
C SER A 123 -13.21 10.22 40.28
#